data_AF-A0A812NT49-F1
#
_entry.id   AF-A0A812NT49-F1
#
_cell.length_a   1.000
_cell.length_b   1.000
_cell.length_c   1.000
_cell.angle_alpha   90.00
_cell.angle_beta   90.00
_cell.angle_gamma   90.00
#
_symmetry.space_group_name_H-M   'P 1'
#
loop_
_entity.id
_entity.type
_entity.pdbx_description
1 polymer ?
#
loop_
_entity_poly.entity_id
_entity_poly.type
_entity_poly.pdbx_seq_one_letter_code
_entity_poly.pdbx_strand_id
1 'polypeptide(L)'
;MSLKLQKRLAASILGCGKNRVWLDPNETNELSMANSRFNIRKMIKDGLIIRKAVKMHSRSRVRKNLEAKRKGRHTGIGKRKGTREARMPTKVLWMRRQRVLRRLLRKYRQQKKIDKRIYHYFYRHAKGNCYKNKRVLMEAIHAKKTEKMKEKALQEQSEARKEKARLAKEKKLLKKTDAARTEEDAGEAGQEALDNLVWSPEKIQEEMKLQKRLAASILGCGKNRVWLDPNETNELSMANSRFNIRKMIKDGLIIRKAVKMHSRSRVRKNLEAKRKGRHTGIGKRKGTREARMPTKVLWMRRQRVLRRLLRKYRQQKKIDKRIYHYFYRHAKGNCYKNKRVLMEAIHAKKTEKMKEKALQEQSEARKEKARLAKEKKLLKKTDAARTEEDAGWQQAKQAKKR
;
A
#
# COMPACT_ATOMS: atom_id res chain seq x y z
N MET A 1 -39.41 61.93 -17.86
CA MET A 1 -40.28 60.75 -18.04
C MET A 1 -39.59 59.48 -17.51
N SER A 2 -40.31 58.56 -16.85
CA SER A 2 -39.75 57.33 -16.24
C SER A 2 -40.14 56.07 -17.04
N LEU A 3 -39.20 55.43 -17.73
CA LEU A 3 -39.43 54.21 -18.54
C LEU A 3 -39.23 52.90 -17.75
N LYS A 4 -39.33 52.93 -16.42
CA LYS A 4 -39.07 51.78 -15.54
C LYS A 4 -40.07 50.64 -15.76
N LEU A 5 -41.34 50.98 -16.04
CA LEU A 5 -42.42 50.02 -16.30
C LEU A 5 -42.20 49.31 -17.64
N GLN A 6 -42.00 50.07 -18.70
CA GLN A 6 -41.77 49.63 -20.07
C GLN A 6 -40.57 48.68 -20.13
N LYS A 7 -39.45 49.07 -19.50
CA LYS A 7 -38.25 48.25 -19.42
C LYS A 7 -38.47 46.94 -18.65
N ARG A 8 -39.35 46.94 -17.64
CA ARG A 8 -39.76 45.72 -16.89
C ARG A 8 -40.66 44.82 -17.72
N LEU A 9 -41.67 45.38 -18.40
CA LEU A 9 -42.59 44.64 -19.25
C LEU A 9 -41.88 44.02 -20.46
N ALA A 10 -41.03 44.80 -21.13
CA ALA A 10 -40.21 44.35 -22.25
C ALA A 10 -39.25 43.21 -21.85
N ALA A 11 -38.59 43.33 -20.69
CA ALA A 11 -37.72 42.27 -20.15
C ALA A 11 -38.47 40.94 -19.94
N SER A 12 -39.69 41.01 -19.39
CA SER A 12 -40.56 39.85 -19.19
C SER A 12 -41.02 39.23 -20.52
N ILE A 13 -41.35 40.05 -21.52
CA ILE A 13 -41.79 39.58 -22.84
C ILE A 13 -40.63 38.95 -23.64
N LEU A 14 -39.46 39.57 -23.62
CA LEU A 14 -38.25 39.13 -24.34
C LEU A 14 -37.47 38.00 -23.65
N GLY A 15 -37.90 37.60 -22.45
CA GLY A 15 -37.24 36.57 -21.63
C GLY A 15 -35.80 36.93 -21.27
N CYS A 16 -35.51 38.20 -20.99
CA CYS A 16 -34.16 38.68 -20.69
C CYS A 16 -34.15 39.67 -19.52
N GLY A 17 -32.98 39.92 -18.93
CA GLY A 17 -32.85 40.91 -17.85
C GLY A 17 -33.05 42.35 -18.35
N LYS A 18 -33.49 43.27 -17.47
CA LYS A 18 -33.73 44.68 -17.80
C LYS A 18 -32.54 45.37 -18.48
N ASN A 19 -31.31 44.99 -18.15
CA ASN A 19 -30.08 45.55 -18.74
C ASN A 19 -29.86 45.13 -20.21
N ARG A 20 -30.57 44.10 -20.68
CA ARG A 20 -30.52 43.62 -22.07
C ARG A 20 -31.62 44.20 -22.94
N VAL A 21 -32.50 45.05 -22.39
CA VAL A 21 -33.51 45.77 -23.14
C VAL A 21 -32.92 47.11 -23.55
N TRP A 22 -32.84 47.33 -24.86
CA TRP A 22 -32.62 48.64 -25.46
C TRP A 22 -33.99 49.27 -25.74
N LEU A 23 -34.09 50.56 -25.43
CA LEU A 23 -35.24 51.42 -25.71
C LEU A 23 -34.69 52.54 -26.57
N ASP A 24 -35.39 52.89 -27.65
CA ASP A 24 -34.98 53.99 -28.53
C ASP A 24 -34.98 55.32 -27.75
N PRO A 25 -33.85 56.06 -27.70
CA PRO A 25 -33.79 57.36 -27.05
C PRO A 25 -34.53 58.48 -27.79
N ASN A 26 -34.84 58.31 -29.09
CA ASN A 26 -35.57 59.32 -29.87
C ASN A 26 -37.09 59.20 -29.66
N GLU A 27 -37.61 57.98 -29.55
CA GLU A 27 -39.05 57.70 -29.38
C GLU A 27 -39.49 57.56 -27.91
N THR A 28 -38.88 58.34 -27.01
CA THR A 28 -39.15 58.23 -25.57
C THR A 28 -40.60 58.55 -25.19
N ASN A 29 -41.25 59.46 -25.92
CA ASN A 29 -42.64 59.84 -25.70
C ASN A 29 -43.61 58.71 -26.06
N GLU A 30 -43.44 58.08 -27.23
CA GLU A 30 -44.25 56.92 -27.66
C GLU A 30 -44.06 55.71 -26.75
N LEU A 31 -42.81 55.44 -26.36
CA LEU A 31 -42.49 54.38 -25.41
C LEU A 31 -43.15 54.63 -24.05
N SER A 32 -43.18 55.88 -23.57
CA SER A 32 -43.80 56.24 -22.29
C SER A 32 -45.31 55.98 -22.28
N MET A 33 -45.99 56.17 -23.41
CA MET A 33 -47.44 55.90 -23.55
C MET A 33 -47.79 54.39 -23.59
N ALA A 34 -46.80 53.51 -23.84
CA ALA A 34 -47.01 52.06 -23.90
C ALA A 34 -47.09 51.39 -22.52
N ASN A 35 -48.28 51.43 -21.89
CA ASN A 35 -48.51 50.90 -20.53
C ASN A 35 -48.95 49.42 -20.45
N SER A 36 -49.36 48.81 -21.57
CA SER A 36 -49.81 47.40 -21.64
C SER A 36 -48.75 46.47 -22.23
N ARG A 37 -48.78 45.19 -21.82
CA ARG A 37 -47.95 44.13 -22.43
C ARG A 37 -48.20 43.99 -23.94
N PHE A 38 -49.43 44.24 -24.39
CA PHE A 38 -49.78 44.21 -25.80
C PHE A 38 -49.05 45.31 -26.58
N ASN A 39 -49.09 46.55 -26.09
CA ASN A 39 -48.40 47.69 -26.70
C ASN A 39 -46.88 47.47 -26.72
N ILE A 40 -46.31 46.94 -25.63
CA ILE A 40 -44.88 46.60 -25.59
C ILE A 40 -44.52 45.50 -26.60
N ARG A 41 -45.40 44.54 -26.89
CA ARG A 41 -45.17 43.55 -27.96
C ARG A 41 -45.16 44.21 -29.35
N LYS A 42 -46.04 45.18 -29.58
CA LYS A 42 -46.07 45.99 -30.82
C LYS A 42 -44.77 46.77 -30.97
N MET A 43 -44.34 47.51 -29.94
CA MET A 43 -43.07 48.25 -29.92
C MET A 43 -41.81 47.36 -30.09
N ILE A 44 -41.86 46.10 -29.66
CA ILE A 44 -40.80 45.11 -29.93
C ILE A 44 -40.81 44.67 -31.40
N LYS A 45 -41.99 44.47 -31.99
CA LYS A 45 -42.15 44.07 -33.39
C LYS A 45 -41.72 45.20 -34.33
N ASP A 46 -42.03 46.44 -33.96
CA ASP A 46 -41.71 47.66 -34.72
C ASP A 46 -40.24 48.10 -34.54
N GLY A 47 -39.47 47.44 -33.67
CA GLY A 47 -38.02 47.66 -33.52
C GLY A 47 -37.62 48.76 -32.54
N LEU A 48 -38.58 49.49 -31.95
CA LEU A 48 -38.34 50.52 -30.92
C LEU A 48 -37.81 49.95 -29.60
N ILE A 49 -38.04 48.66 -29.36
CA ILE A 49 -37.52 47.91 -28.21
C ILE A 49 -36.74 46.69 -28.70
N ILE A 50 -35.42 46.69 -28.49
CA ILE A 50 -34.52 45.64 -28.99
C ILE A 50 -33.88 44.86 -27.84
N ARG A 51 -33.77 43.54 -28.01
CA ARG A 51 -32.97 42.70 -27.13
C ARG A 51 -31.48 42.81 -27.49
N LYS A 52 -30.70 43.50 -26.67
CA LYS A 52 -29.24 43.60 -26.83
C LYS A 52 -28.58 42.22 -26.84
N ALA A 53 -27.62 42.04 -27.75
CA ALA A 53 -26.73 40.88 -27.77
C ALA A 53 -25.95 40.78 -26.44
N VAL A 54 -25.68 39.56 -25.98
CA VAL A 54 -24.85 39.34 -24.79
C VAL A 54 -23.40 39.62 -25.14
N LYS A 55 -22.67 40.32 -24.26
CA LYS A 55 -21.21 40.49 -24.39
C LYS A 55 -20.55 39.10 -24.50
N MET A 56 -19.92 38.83 -25.64
CA MET A 56 -19.39 37.50 -25.93
C MET A 56 -18.13 37.20 -25.09
N HIS A 57 -18.09 36.02 -24.47
CA HIS A 57 -16.87 35.49 -23.84
C HIS A 57 -16.19 34.49 -24.77
N SER A 58 -14.98 34.81 -25.22
CA SER A 58 -14.21 33.91 -26.09
C SER A 58 -13.77 32.64 -25.35
N ARG A 59 -14.09 31.48 -25.94
CA ARG A 59 -13.61 30.15 -25.47
C ARG A 59 -12.30 29.71 -26.14
N SER A 60 -11.75 30.49 -27.07
CA SER A 60 -10.54 30.13 -27.84
C SER A 60 -9.36 29.73 -26.93
N ARG A 61 -9.04 30.58 -25.94
CA ARG A 61 -7.94 30.33 -24.98
C ARG A 61 -8.16 29.05 -24.17
N VAL A 62 -9.39 28.78 -23.75
CA VAL A 62 -9.75 27.56 -23.00
C VAL A 62 -9.60 26.31 -23.86
N ARG A 63 -10.07 26.35 -25.12
CA ARG A 63 -9.93 25.23 -26.07
C ARG A 63 -8.47 24.90 -26.34
N LYS A 64 -7.63 25.91 -26.64
CA LYS A 64 -6.18 25.74 -26.84
C LYS A 64 -5.50 25.09 -25.63
N ASN A 65 -5.83 25.51 -24.42
CA ASN A 65 -5.29 24.92 -23.19
C ASN A 65 -5.77 23.47 -22.95
N LEU A 66 -7.05 23.16 -23.23
CA LEU A 66 -7.57 21.80 -23.13
C LEU A 66 -6.91 20.84 -24.13
N GLU A 67 -6.64 21.30 -25.35
CA GLU A 67 -5.91 20.53 -26.34
C GLU A 67 -4.46 20.25 -25.91
N ALA A 68 -3.76 21.28 -25.41
CA ALA A 68 -2.42 21.11 -24.85
C ALA A 68 -2.41 20.13 -23.66
N LYS A 69 -3.42 20.19 -22.77
CA LYS A 69 -3.59 19.22 -21.68
C LYS A 69 -3.87 17.81 -22.17
N ARG A 70 -4.63 17.64 -23.27
CA ARG A 70 -4.90 16.34 -23.90
C ARG A 70 -3.62 15.72 -24.47
N LYS A 71 -2.71 16.55 -24.99
CA LYS A 71 -1.34 16.19 -25.39
C LYS A 71 -0.38 15.95 -24.20
N GLY A 72 -0.88 15.97 -22.96
CA GLY A 72 -0.11 15.71 -21.74
C GLY A 72 0.65 16.92 -21.16
N ARG A 73 0.66 18.06 -21.87
CA ARG A 73 1.30 19.30 -21.38
C ARG A 73 0.53 19.87 -20.19
N HIS A 74 1.19 20.73 -19.39
CA HIS A 74 0.61 21.34 -18.18
C HIS A 74 0.05 20.36 -17.13
N THR A 75 0.39 19.07 -17.21
CA THR A 75 0.05 18.07 -16.20
C THR A 75 1.18 17.85 -15.19
N GLY A 76 2.22 18.67 -15.13
CA GLY A 76 3.33 18.50 -14.18
C GLY A 76 2.92 18.69 -12.71
N ILE A 77 3.71 18.14 -11.77
CA ILE A 77 3.42 18.19 -10.32
C ILE A 77 3.20 19.64 -9.83
N GLY A 78 3.98 20.61 -10.33
CA GLY A 78 3.85 22.02 -9.93
C GLY A 78 2.56 22.72 -10.41
N LYS A 79 1.89 22.20 -11.44
CA LYS A 79 0.61 22.76 -11.94
C LYS A 79 -0.61 21.96 -11.45
N ARG A 80 -0.40 20.76 -10.85
CA ARG A 80 -1.47 19.94 -10.26
C ARG A 80 -1.86 20.51 -8.90
N LYS A 81 -3.09 21.01 -8.79
CA LYS A 81 -3.71 21.42 -7.52
C LYS A 81 -4.70 20.34 -7.03
N GLY A 82 -4.92 20.27 -5.72
CA GLY A 82 -5.81 19.28 -5.10
C GLY A 82 -5.17 17.90 -4.86
N THR A 83 -5.78 17.11 -3.97
CA THR A 83 -5.29 15.77 -3.62
C THR A 83 -5.47 14.78 -4.78
N ARG A 84 -4.80 13.61 -4.72
CA ARG A 84 -4.97 12.56 -5.73
C ARG A 84 -6.44 12.10 -5.82
N GLU A 85 -7.07 11.88 -4.67
CA GLU A 85 -8.46 11.43 -4.59
C GLU A 85 -9.44 12.51 -5.04
N ALA A 86 -9.18 13.80 -4.79
CA ALA A 86 -10.04 14.88 -5.27
C ALA A 86 -10.00 15.04 -6.80
N ARG A 87 -8.83 14.88 -7.42
CA ARG A 87 -8.68 15.00 -8.88
C ARG A 87 -9.29 13.81 -9.62
N MET A 88 -8.99 12.60 -9.17
CA MET A 88 -9.52 11.35 -9.73
C MET A 88 -9.62 10.31 -8.62
N PRO A 89 -10.81 10.12 -8.03
CA PRO A 89 -11.01 9.18 -6.94
C PRO A 89 -10.62 7.75 -7.33
N THR A 90 -9.89 7.07 -6.46
CA THR A 90 -9.49 5.67 -6.65
C THR A 90 -10.69 4.73 -6.81
N LYS A 91 -11.80 5.01 -6.11
CA LYS A 91 -13.07 4.28 -6.27
C LYS A 91 -13.59 4.36 -7.72
N VAL A 92 -13.54 5.53 -8.35
CA VAL A 92 -13.95 5.73 -9.75
C VAL A 92 -13.03 4.95 -10.70
N LEU A 93 -11.71 4.99 -10.47
CA LEU A 93 -10.75 4.23 -11.27
C LEU A 93 -10.97 2.71 -11.14
N TRP A 94 -11.24 2.21 -9.93
CA TRP A 94 -11.57 0.80 -9.70
C TRP A 94 -12.87 0.39 -10.40
N MET A 95 -13.93 1.19 -10.30
CA MET A 95 -15.20 0.93 -11.00
C MET A 95 -15.01 0.92 -12.52
N ARG A 96 -14.28 1.89 -13.08
CA ARG A 96 -13.96 1.94 -14.52
C ARG A 96 -13.20 0.68 -14.96
N ARG A 97 -12.19 0.26 -14.18
CA ARG A 97 -11.45 -0.99 -14.45
C ARG A 97 -12.36 -2.21 -14.44
N GLN A 98 -13.17 -2.40 -13.40
CA GLN A 98 -14.11 -3.53 -13.32
C GLN A 98 -15.07 -3.56 -14.52
N ARG A 99 -15.64 -2.41 -14.89
CA ARG A 99 -16.56 -2.30 -16.03
C ARG A 99 -15.86 -2.68 -17.35
N VAL A 100 -14.63 -2.21 -17.56
CA VAL A 100 -13.85 -2.54 -18.78
C VAL A 100 -13.54 -4.03 -18.86
N LEU A 101 -13.03 -4.62 -17.77
CA LEU A 101 -12.67 -6.04 -17.73
C LEU A 101 -13.90 -6.94 -17.90
N ARG A 102 -15.00 -6.65 -17.20
CA ARG A 102 -16.24 -7.44 -17.29
C ARG A 102 -16.92 -7.30 -18.66
N ARG A 103 -16.90 -6.11 -19.26
CA ARG A 103 -17.42 -5.91 -20.62
C ARG A 103 -16.64 -6.73 -21.64
N LEU A 104 -15.31 -6.79 -21.51
CA LEU A 104 -14.47 -7.64 -22.35
C LEU A 104 -14.84 -9.13 -22.19
N LEU A 105 -14.90 -9.62 -20.95
CA LEU A 105 -15.26 -11.01 -20.66
C LEU A 105 -16.65 -11.37 -21.22
N ARG A 106 -17.63 -10.47 -21.06
CA ARG A 106 -18.98 -10.66 -21.61
C ARG A 106 -18.94 -10.74 -23.14
N LYS A 107 -18.21 -9.84 -23.80
CA LYS A 107 -18.04 -9.85 -25.26
C LYS A 107 -17.39 -11.16 -25.73
N TYR A 108 -16.34 -11.63 -25.07
CA TYR A 108 -15.65 -12.86 -25.46
C TYR A 108 -16.52 -14.10 -25.27
N ARG A 109 -17.36 -14.13 -24.23
CA ARG A 109 -18.32 -15.20 -24.02
C ARG A 109 -19.41 -15.21 -25.09
N GLN A 110 -19.97 -14.05 -25.43
CA GLN A 110 -20.98 -13.91 -26.48
C GLN A 110 -20.43 -14.33 -27.86
N GLN A 111 -19.17 -14.00 -28.14
CA GLN A 111 -18.45 -14.43 -29.35
C GLN A 111 -17.96 -15.89 -29.30
N LYS A 112 -18.31 -16.66 -28.25
CA LYS A 112 -17.85 -18.05 -28.03
C LYS A 112 -16.31 -18.23 -28.05
N LYS A 113 -15.53 -17.16 -27.83
CA LYS A 113 -14.06 -17.24 -27.74
C LYS A 113 -13.59 -17.92 -26.45
N ILE A 114 -14.43 -17.85 -25.41
CA ILE A 114 -14.23 -18.47 -24.09
C ILE A 114 -15.51 -19.16 -23.63
N ASP A 115 -15.34 -20.25 -22.89
CA ASP A 115 -16.45 -21.01 -22.32
C ASP A 115 -17.02 -20.36 -21.05
N LYS A 116 -18.22 -20.77 -20.65
CA LYS A 116 -18.88 -20.34 -19.39
C LYS A 116 -17.98 -20.55 -18.15
N ARG A 117 -17.24 -21.66 -18.09
CA ARG A 117 -16.32 -21.99 -16.97
C ARG A 117 -15.14 -21.01 -16.92
N ILE A 118 -14.49 -20.76 -18.06
CA ILE A 118 -13.38 -19.79 -18.18
C ILE A 118 -13.88 -18.38 -17.84
N TYR A 119 -15.03 -17.98 -18.35
CA TYR A 119 -15.66 -16.69 -18.01
C TYR A 119 -15.85 -16.52 -16.50
N HIS A 120 -16.43 -17.50 -15.81
CA HIS A 120 -16.71 -17.40 -14.38
C HIS A 120 -15.41 -17.29 -13.55
N TYR A 121 -14.39 -18.08 -13.91
CA TYR A 121 -13.05 -17.99 -13.30
C TYR A 121 -12.48 -16.57 -13.41
N PHE A 122 -12.38 -16.03 -14.62
CA PHE A 122 -11.81 -14.69 -14.84
C PHE A 122 -12.70 -13.56 -14.28
N TYR A 123 -14.01 -13.75 -14.19
CA TYR A 123 -14.92 -12.78 -13.58
C TYR A 123 -14.67 -12.63 -12.08
N ARG A 124 -14.47 -13.74 -11.35
CA ARG A 124 -14.10 -13.71 -9.92
C ARG A 124 -12.71 -13.10 -9.70
N HIS A 125 -11.74 -13.46 -10.52
CA HIS A 125 -10.37 -12.92 -10.44
C HIS A 125 -10.30 -11.42 -10.81
N ALA A 126 -11.15 -10.97 -11.73
CA ALA A 126 -11.33 -9.55 -11.99
C ALA A 126 -11.86 -8.81 -10.75
N LYS A 127 -12.87 -9.36 -10.04
CA LYS A 127 -13.35 -8.81 -8.76
C LYS A 127 -12.25 -8.76 -7.70
N GLY A 128 -11.39 -9.79 -7.66
CA GLY A 128 -10.20 -9.87 -6.81
C GLY A 128 -9.06 -8.90 -7.17
N ASN A 129 -9.21 -8.08 -8.22
CA ASN A 129 -8.21 -7.10 -8.66
C ASN A 129 -6.85 -7.72 -9.05
N CYS A 130 -6.84 -8.98 -9.49
CA CYS A 130 -5.64 -9.66 -10.00
C CYS A 130 -5.15 -9.00 -11.30
N TYR A 131 -6.08 -8.54 -12.14
CA TYR A 131 -5.78 -7.87 -13.40
C TYR A 131 -5.91 -6.35 -13.27
N LYS A 132 -4.82 -5.62 -13.54
CA LYS A 132 -4.82 -4.14 -13.50
C LYS A 132 -5.31 -3.51 -14.79
N ASN A 133 -4.97 -4.12 -15.93
CA ASN A 133 -5.22 -3.58 -17.27
C ASN A 133 -5.89 -4.63 -18.15
N LYS A 134 -6.59 -4.17 -19.21
CA LYS A 134 -7.25 -5.03 -20.19
C LYS A 134 -6.27 -6.00 -20.87
N ARG A 135 -5.07 -5.54 -21.21
CA ARG A 135 -4.01 -6.34 -21.84
C ARG A 135 -3.63 -7.57 -21.02
N VAL A 136 -3.32 -7.36 -19.73
CA VAL A 136 -2.93 -8.45 -18.81
C VAL A 136 -4.05 -9.49 -18.67
N LEU A 137 -5.31 -9.06 -18.66
CA LEU A 137 -6.44 -10.00 -18.66
C LEU A 137 -6.49 -10.81 -19.97
N MET A 138 -6.25 -10.19 -21.13
CA MET A 138 -6.24 -10.90 -22.41
C MET A 138 -5.12 -11.94 -22.47
N GLU A 139 -3.90 -11.58 -22.05
CA GLU A 139 -2.76 -12.50 -21.96
C GLU A 139 -3.09 -13.70 -21.07
N ALA A 140 -3.67 -13.46 -19.89
CA ALA A 140 -4.08 -14.53 -18.98
C ALA A 140 -5.19 -15.43 -19.56
N ILE A 141 -6.16 -14.86 -20.28
CA ILE A 141 -7.20 -15.65 -20.95
C ILE A 141 -6.59 -16.57 -22.02
N HIS A 142 -5.66 -16.05 -22.82
CA HIS A 142 -5.00 -16.86 -23.85
C HIS A 142 -4.19 -17.99 -23.22
N ALA A 143 -3.39 -17.69 -22.18
CA ALA A 143 -2.63 -18.70 -21.44
C ALA A 143 -3.55 -19.79 -20.85
N LYS A 144 -4.67 -19.40 -20.22
CA LYS A 144 -5.60 -20.38 -19.64
C LYS A 144 -6.34 -21.19 -20.70
N LYS A 145 -6.59 -20.61 -21.87
CA LYS A 145 -7.17 -21.33 -23.01
C LYS A 145 -6.18 -22.36 -23.57
N THR A 146 -4.90 -22.01 -23.68
CA THR A 146 -3.86 -22.95 -24.12
C THR A 146 -3.66 -24.09 -23.13
N GLU A 147 -3.69 -23.83 -21.82
CA GLU A 147 -3.66 -24.88 -20.79
C GLU A 147 -4.84 -25.84 -20.95
N LYS A 148 -6.06 -25.31 -21.07
CA LYS A 148 -7.26 -26.14 -21.24
C LYS A 148 -7.24 -26.97 -22.54
N MET A 149 -6.69 -26.42 -23.62
CA MET A 149 -6.52 -27.17 -24.88
C MET A 149 -5.53 -28.33 -24.69
N LYS A 150 -4.42 -28.10 -23.98
CA LYS A 150 -3.45 -29.17 -23.66
C LYS A 150 -4.06 -30.24 -22.75
N GLU A 151 -4.81 -29.84 -21.73
CA GLU A 151 -5.56 -30.77 -20.86
C GLU A 151 -6.53 -31.63 -21.66
N LYS A 152 -7.30 -31.02 -22.58
CA LYS A 152 -8.24 -31.74 -23.45
C LYS A 152 -7.53 -32.73 -24.37
N ALA A 153 -6.44 -32.32 -25.01
CA ALA A 153 -5.66 -33.19 -25.90
C ALA A 153 -5.04 -34.39 -25.14
N LEU A 154 -4.53 -34.18 -23.93
CA LEU A 154 -3.99 -35.26 -23.10
C LEU A 154 -5.10 -36.23 -22.66
N GLN A 155 -6.28 -35.71 -22.32
CA GLN A 155 -7.43 -36.51 -21.95
C GLN A 155 -7.93 -37.35 -23.13
N GLU A 156 -8.09 -36.75 -24.32
CA GLU A 156 -8.45 -37.45 -25.55
C GLU A 156 -7.43 -38.54 -25.91
N GLN A 157 -6.12 -38.29 -25.76
CA GLN A 157 -5.10 -39.32 -25.94
C GLN A 157 -5.23 -40.47 -24.94
N SER A 158 -5.55 -40.16 -23.68
CA SER A 158 -5.73 -41.17 -22.64
C SER A 158 -6.99 -42.02 -22.87
N GLU A 159 -8.08 -41.40 -23.33
CA GLU A 159 -9.34 -42.04 -23.66
C GLU A 159 -9.18 -42.92 -24.90
N ALA A 160 -8.50 -42.42 -25.94
CA ALA A 160 -8.15 -43.21 -27.12
C ALA A 160 -7.26 -44.42 -26.78
N ARG A 161 -6.29 -44.28 -25.85
CA ARG A 161 -5.50 -45.42 -25.35
C ARG A 161 -6.37 -46.43 -24.59
N LYS A 162 -7.29 -45.96 -23.75
CA LYS A 162 -8.23 -46.84 -23.01
C LYS A 162 -9.19 -47.55 -23.96
N GLU A 163 -9.70 -46.86 -24.96
CA GLU A 163 -10.57 -47.43 -25.98
C GLU A 163 -9.82 -48.42 -26.87
N LYS A 164 -8.61 -48.10 -27.32
CA LYS A 164 -7.73 -49.04 -28.02
C LYS A 164 -7.43 -50.27 -27.16
N ALA A 165 -7.20 -50.10 -25.86
CA ALA A 165 -7.01 -51.21 -24.93
C ALA A 165 -8.29 -52.03 -24.73
N ARG A 166 -9.47 -51.40 -24.68
CA ARG A 166 -10.77 -52.09 -24.61
C ARG A 166 -11.04 -52.89 -25.89
N LEU A 167 -10.89 -52.27 -27.05
CA LEU A 167 -10.99 -52.91 -28.36
C LEU A 167 -9.94 -54.01 -28.54
N ALA A 168 -8.71 -53.83 -28.04
CA ALA A 168 -7.69 -54.88 -28.06
C ALA A 168 -8.04 -56.03 -27.10
N LYS A 169 -8.71 -55.76 -25.96
CA LYS A 169 -9.19 -56.78 -25.04
C LYS A 169 -10.37 -57.55 -25.63
N GLU A 170 -11.32 -56.86 -26.27
CA GLU A 170 -12.43 -57.46 -27.02
C GLU A 170 -11.90 -58.26 -28.22
N LYS A 171 -10.96 -57.71 -29.00
CA LYS A 171 -10.24 -58.44 -30.05
C LYS A 171 -9.41 -59.59 -29.51
N LYS A 172 -8.83 -59.54 -28.31
CA LYS A 172 -8.16 -60.69 -27.68
C LYS A 172 -9.17 -61.73 -27.20
N LEU A 173 -10.39 -61.33 -26.82
CA LEU A 173 -11.46 -62.27 -26.51
C LEU A 173 -11.91 -63.02 -27.78
N LEU A 174 -12.13 -62.27 -28.87
CA LEU A 174 -12.40 -62.79 -30.22
C LEU A 174 -11.22 -63.60 -30.78
N LYS A 175 -9.99 -63.16 -30.55
CA LYS A 175 -8.78 -63.89 -30.94
C LYS A 175 -8.51 -65.05 -30.00
N LYS A 176 -9.08 -65.13 -28.79
CA LYS A 176 -9.05 -66.34 -27.96
C LYS A 176 -10.08 -67.37 -28.45
N THR A 177 -11.17 -66.91 -29.06
CA THR A 177 -12.09 -67.77 -29.82
C THR A 177 -11.53 -68.17 -31.18
N ASP A 178 -10.72 -67.32 -31.83
CA ASP A 178 -10.08 -67.60 -33.14
C ASP A 178 -8.67 -68.24 -33.04
N ALA A 179 -7.95 -68.11 -31.91
CA ALA A 179 -6.65 -68.74 -31.63
C ALA A 179 -6.79 -70.09 -30.88
N ALA A 180 -8.02 -70.46 -30.50
CA ALA A 180 -8.38 -71.88 -30.43
C ALA A 180 -8.50 -72.51 -31.84
N ARG A 181 -8.38 -71.70 -32.90
CA ARG A 181 -8.56 -72.07 -34.31
C ARG A 181 -7.30 -71.89 -35.18
N THR A 182 -6.25 -71.29 -34.63
CA THR A 182 -4.99 -70.97 -35.34
C THR A 182 -3.82 -71.04 -34.36
N GLU A 183 -3.57 -72.23 -33.84
CA GLU A 183 -2.19 -72.70 -33.71
C GLU A 183 -1.74 -73.01 -35.14
N GLU A 184 -0.93 -72.14 -35.74
CA GLU A 184 -0.01 -72.43 -36.85
C GLU A 184 0.70 -71.11 -37.21
N ASP A 185 2.02 -71.19 -37.38
CA ASP A 185 2.92 -70.17 -37.96
C ASP A 185 3.55 -69.08 -37.07
N ALA A 186 4.66 -69.50 -36.42
CA ALA A 186 6.06 -69.04 -36.57
C ALA A 186 6.52 -67.58 -36.25
N GLY A 187 7.76 -67.53 -35.69
CA GLY A 187 8.57 -66.35 -35.29
C GLY A 187 9.12 -65.52 -36.47
N GLU A 188 10.08 -64.60 -36.36
CA GLU A 188 11.05 -64.20 -35.33
C GLU A 188 11.77 -62.90 -35.82
N ALA A 189 12.68 -62.33 -35.01
CA ALA A 189 13.71 -61.31 -35.34
C ALA A 189 13.25 -59.85 -35.58
N GLY A 190 13.96 -58.79 -35.20
CA GLY A 190 15.33 -58.62 -34.69
C GLY A 190 15.85 -57.23 -35.15
N GLN A 191 16.45 -56.48 -34.22
CA GLN A 191 17.49 -55.42 -34.29
C GLN A 191 17.87 -54.80 -35.68
N GLU A 192 18.25 -53.54 -35.84
CA GLU A 192 19.26 -52.74 -35.12
C GLU A 192 19.43 -51.36 -35.80
N ALA A 193 20.40 -50.57 -35.30
CA ALA A 193 21.16 -49.50 -35.98
C ALA A 193 21.02 -48.10 -35.35
N LEU A 194 21.95 -47.83 -34.43
CA LEU A 194 22.52 -46.52 -34.17
C LEU A 194 23.58 -46.24 -35.23
N ASP A 195 23.65 -44.99 -35.71
CA ASP A 195 24.96 -44.34 -35.76
C ASP A 195 24.91 -42.81 -35.92
N ASN A 196 26.02 -42.21 -35.47
CA ASN A 196 26.62 -40.94 -35.87
C ASN A 196 26.48 -39.69 -34.98
N LEU A 197 27.69 -39.26 -34.60
CA LEU A 197 28.12 -38.08 -33.85
C LEU A 197 29.09 -37.31 -34.76
N VAL A 198 28.89 -36.01 -35.01
CA VAL A 198 29.97 -35.08 -35.38
C VAL A 198 29.65 -33.67 -34.86
N TRP A 199 30.61 -33.07 -34.15
CA TRP A 199 30.63 -31.67 -33.71
C TRP A 199 31.85 -30.98 -34.34
N SER A 200 31.68 -29.72 -34.77
CA SER A 200 32.74 -28.84 -35.26
C SER A 200 32.60 -27.44 -34.62
N PRO A 201 33.70 -26.77 -34.19
CA PRO A 201 33.65 -25.42 -33.66
C PRO A 201 34.43 -24.41 -34.52
N GLU A 202 33.79 -23.28 -34.84
CA GLU A 202 34.46 -22.04 -35.27
C GLU A 202 33.93 -20.84 -34.46
N LYS A 203 34.85 -20.02 -33.94
CA LYS A 203 35.03 -18.59 -34.32
C LYS A 203 35.91 -17.82 -33.34
N ILE A 204 36.89 -17.14 -33.92
CA ILE A 204 37.81 -16.17 -33.30
C ILE A 204 37.31 -14.75 -33.58
N GLN A 205 37.21 -13.93 -32.53
CA GLN A 205 37.53 -12.50 -32.52
C GLN A 205 37.51 -11.96 -31.08
N GLU A 206 38.69 -11.82 -30.47
CA GLU A 206 38.86 -11.25 -29.12
C GLU A 206 39.75 -10.00 -29.12
N GLU A 207 39.14 -8.85 -28.84
CA GLU A 207 39.81 -7.74 -28.15
C GLU A 207 40.28 -8.21 -26.75
N MET A 208 41.32 -7.57 -26.18
CA MET A 208 41.97 -7.83 -24.87
C MET A 208 41.02 -7.88 -23.63
N LYS A 209 40.11 -8.85 -23.62
CA LYS A 209 39.07 -9.08 -22.62
C LYS A 209 39.65 -9.75 -21.39
N LEU A 210 40.66 -10.60 -21.58
CA LEU A 210 41.32 -11.34 -20.52
C LEU A 210 42.11 -10.40 -19.60
N GLN A 211 43.00 -9.59 -20.15
CA GLN A 211 43.88 -8.67 -19.43
C GLN A 211 43.08 -7.63 -18.63
N LYS A 212 42.08 -6.98 -19.28
CA LYS A 212 41.16 -6.07 -18.59
C LYS A 212 40.35 -6.74 -17.48
N ARG A 213 39.99 -8.02 -17.63
CA ARG A 213 39.27 -8.80 -16.59
C ARG A 213 40.20 -9.13 -15.41
N LEU A 214 41.41 -9.58 -15.67
CA LEU A 214 42.39 -9.94 -14.65
C LEU A 214 42.82 -8.71 -13.84
N ALA A 215 43.16 -7.61 -14.52
CA ALA A 215 43.53 -6.35 -13.89
C ALA A 215 42.40 -5.76 -13.03
N ALA A 216 41.14 -5.80 -13.52
CA ALA A 216 39.98 -5.35 -12.77
C ALA A 216 39.76 -6.16 -11.48
N SER A 217 39.94 -7.48 -11.56
CA SER A 217 39.86 -8.37 -10.40
C SER A 217 40.95 -8.08 -9.36
N ILE A 218 42.19 -7.82 -9.81
CA ILE A 218 43.33 -7.53 -8.92
C ILE A 218 43.17 -6.15 -8.25
N LEU A 219 42.71 -5.14 -8.99
CA LEU A 219 42.55 -3.75 -8.50
C LEU A 219 41.24 -3.49 -7.75
N GLY A 220 40.34 -4.48 -7.69
CA GLY A 220 39.03 -4.37 -7.04
C GLY A 220 38.13 -3.30 -7.67
N CYS A 221 38.19 -3.11 -8.98
CA CYS A 221 37.45 -2.07 -9.70
C CYS A 221 36.79 -2.63 -10.98
N GLY A 222 35.91 -1.86 -11.62
CA GLY A 222 35.29 -2.27 -12.89
C GLY A 222 36.29 -2.19 -14.06
N LYS A 223 36.09 -3.00 -15.11
CA LYS A 223 36.97 -3.06 -16.30
C LYS A 223 37.26 -1.68 -16.93
N ASN A 224 36.27 -0.77 -16.93
CA ASN A 224 36.41 0.58 -17.50
C ASN A 224 37.26 1.54 -16.64
N ARG A 225 37.58 1.15 -15.40
CA ARG A 225 38.49 1.88 -14.50
C ARG A 225 39.92 1.39 -14.57
N VAL A 226 40.18 0.34 -15.36
CA VAL A 226 41.52 -0.12 -15.67
C VAL A 226 41.97 0.63 -16.92
N TRP A 227 43.04 1.39 -16.78
CA TRP A 227 43.79 1.93 -17.89
C TRP A 227 44.91 0.96 -18.22
N LEU A 228 45.11 0.73 -19.51
CA LEU A 228 46.21 -0.03 -20.08
C LEU A 228 46.99 0.97 -20.94
N ASP A 229 48.31 0.95 -20.85
CA ASP A 229 49.15 1.80 -21.69
C ASP A 229 48.96 1.46 -23.19
N PRO A 230 48.58 2.42 -24.05
CA PRO A 230 48.41 2.18 -25.48
C PRO A 230 49.74 1.98 -26.24
N ASN A 231 50.89 2.31 -25.65
CA ASN A 231 52.19 2.15 -26.32
C ASN A 231 52.80 0.76 -26.09
N GLU A 232 52.39 0.07 -25.01
CA GLU A 232 52.92 -1.24 -24.61
C GLU A 232 51.94 -2.39 -24.90
N THR A 233 51.20 -2.31 -26.01
CA THR A 233 50.13 -3.26 -26.33
C THR A 233 50.64 -4.69 -26.51
N ASN A 234 51.84 -4.86 -27.04
CA ASN A 234 52.41 -6.18 -27.29
C ASN A 234 52.80 -6.88 -25.98
N GLU A 235 53.48 -6.17 -25.08
CA GLU A 235 53.82 -6.69 -23.74
C GLU A 235 52.57 -7.02 -22.94
N LEU A 236 51.59 -6.11 -22.93
CA LEU A 236 50.30 -6.31 -22.26
C LEU A 236 49.55 -7.53 -22.82
N SER A 237 49.62 -7.78 -24.13
CA SER A 237 48.99 -8.96 -24.77
C SER A 237 49.58 -10.26 -24.22
N MET A 238 50.90 -10.32 -24.11
CA MET A 238 51.63 -11.51 -23.65
C MET A 238 51.40 -11.83 -22.17
N ALA A 239 50.90 -10.88 -21.37
CA ALA A 239 50.58 -11.11 -19.96
C ALA A 239 49.26 -11.86 -19.75
N ASN A 240 49.31 -13.18 -19.88
CA ASN A 240 48.17 -14.08 -19.70
C ASN A 240 47.96 -14.59 -18.26
N SER A 241 48.90 -14.31 -17.34
CA SER A 241 48.83 -14.73 -15.93
C SER A 241 48.50 -13.57 -14.98
N ARG A 242 47.78 -13.87 -13.88
CA ARG A 242 47.54 -12.93 -12.78
C ARG A 242 48.84 -12.40 -12.18
N PHE A 243 49.91 -13.19 -12.19
CA PHE A 243 51.23 -12.78 -11.69
C PHE A 243 51.83 -11.67 -12.55
N ASN A 244 51.83 -11.85 -13.88
CA ASN A 244 52.34 -10.86 -14.83
C ASN A 244 51.52 -9.57 -14.80
N ILE A 245 50.19 -9.68 -14.68
CA ILE A 245 49.31 -8.51 -14.52
C ILE A 245 49.60 -7.75 -13.20
N ARG A 246 49.98 -8.42 -12.11
CA ARG A 246 50.42 -7.74 -10.87
C ARG A 246 51.73 -6.99 -11.07
N LYS A 247 52.68 -7.57 -11.82
CA LYS A 247 53.95 -6.93 -12.17
C LYS A 247 53.70 -5.66 -12.98
N MET A 248 52.89 -5.74 -14.04
CA MET A 248 52.50 -4.58 -14.86
C MET A 248 51.70 -3.50 -14.12
N ILE A 249 50.94 -3.87 -13.08
CA ILE A 249 50.30 -2.90 -12.18
C ILE A 249 51.34 -2.19 -11.31
N LYS A 250 52.35 -2.92 -10.82
CA LYS A 250 53.44 -2.36 -10.00
C LYS A 250 54.34 -1.43 -10.82
N ASP A 251 54.59 -1.80 -12.07
CA ASP A 251 55.45 -1.08 -13.02
C ASP A 251 54.72 0.12 -13.66
N GLY A 252 53.41 0.27 -13.43
CA GLY A 252 52.63 1.44 -13.87
C GLY A 252 52.04 1.34 -15.29
N LEU A 253 52.29 0.25 -16.02
CA LEU A 253 51.70 -0.04 -17.33
C LEU A 253 50.17 -0.27 -17.26
N ILE A 254 49.68 -0.68 -16.08
CA ILE A 254 48.25 -0.86 -15.80
C ILE A 254 47.86 -0.03 -14.57
N ILE A 255 47.02 0.99 -14.77
CA ILE A 255 46.66 1.94 -13.70
C ILE A 255 45.16 1.92 -13.42
N ARG A 256 44.79 2.05 -12.14
CA ARG A 256 43.41 2.32 -11.74
C ARG A 256 43.07 3.80 -11.94
N LYS A 257 42.25 4.12 -12.94
CA LYS A 257 41.73 5.47 -13.17
C LYS A 257 40.99 6.00 -11.92
N ALA A 258 41.31 7.23 -11.55
CA ALA A 258 40.59 7.98 -10.51
C ALA A 258 39.13 8.20 -10.94
N VAL A 259 38.21 8.13 -9.98
CA VAL A 259 36.80 8.44 -10.26
C VAL A 259 36.65 9.96 -10.31
N LYS A 260 35.93 10.48 -11.31
CA LYS A 260 35.51 11.88 -11.34
C LYS A 260 34.70 12.20 -10.09
N MET A 261 35.26 12.97 -9.16
CA MET A 261 34.64 13.24 -7.87
C MET A 261 33.36 14.08 -8.05
N HIS A 262 32.33 13.79 -7.24
CA HIS A 262 31.13 14.62 -7.16
C HIS A 262 31.12 15.38 -5.83
N SER A 263 31.01 16.70 -5.89
CA SER A 263 30.92 17.53 -4.68
C SER A 263 29.62 17.26 -3.91
N ARG A 264 29.75 16.80 -2.66
CA ARG A 264 28.62 16.65 -1.72
C ARG A 264 28.39 17.91 -0.86
N SER A 265 29.15 18.98 -1.06
CA SER A 265 29.09 20.19 -0.24
C SER A 265 27.68 20.81 -0.22
N ARG A 266 27.07 21.00 -1.39
CA ARG A 266 25.69 21.53 -1.51
C ARG A 266 24.65 20.66 -0.81
N VAL A 267 24.81 19.33 -0.88
CA VAL A 267 23.89 18.38 -0.22
C VAL A 267 24.04 18.47 1.30
N ARG A 268 25.27 18.55 1.82
CA ARG A 268 25.55 18.71 3.25
C ARG A 268 24.92 19.99 3.80
N LYS A 269 25.14 21.14 3.15
CA LYS A 269 24.55 22.44 3.53
C LYS A 269 23.02 22.39 3.58
N ASN A 270 22.38 21.73 2.60
CA ASN A 270 20.93 21.59 2.57
C ASN A 270 20.40 20.65 3.68
N LEU A 271 21.11 19.56 3.99
CA LEU A 271 20.73 18.66 5.10
C LEU A 271 20.82 19.36 6.46
N GLU A 272 21.85 20.18 6.67
CA GLU A 272 21.97 20.99 7.89
C GLU A 272 20.84 22.02 8.01
N ALA A 273 20.52 22.73 6.93
CA ALA A 273 19.39 23.65 6.90
C ALA A 273 18.06 22.94 7.21
N LYS A 274 17.85 21.73 6.69
CA LYS A 274 16.67 20.89 7.01
C LYS A 274 16.65 20.43 8.46
N ARG A 275 17.81 20.14 9.07
CA ARG A 275 17.92 19.79 10.50
C ARG A 275 17.47 20.95 11.39
N LYS A 276 17.77 22.19 11.00
CA LYS A 276 17.28 23.43 11.62
C LYS A 276 15.81 23.76 11.27
N GLY A 277 15.08 22.84 10.63
CA GLY A 277 13.65 22.99 10.29
C GLY A 277 13.34 23.78 9.02
N ARG A 278 14.34 24.38 8.37
CA ARG A 278 14.17 25.16 7.13
C ARG A 278 13.79 24.26 5.94
N HIS A 279 13.22 24.86 4.89
CA HIS A 279 12.78 24.16 3.68
C HIS A 279 11.74 23.05 3.90
N THR A 280 11.03 23.09 5.01
CA THR A 280 9.92 22.17 5.31
C THR A 280 8.55 22.82 5.08
N GLY A 281 8.41 23.94 4.38
CA GLY A 281 7.09 24.50 4.03
C GLY A 281 6.30 23.62 3.06
N ILE A 282 4.97 23.78 3.00
CA ILE A 282 4.06 22.99 2.13
C ILE A 282 4.53 23.01 0.67
N GLY A 283 4.98 24.15 0.16
CA GLY A 283 5.47 24.29 -1.22
C GLY A 283 6.80 23.58 -1.53
N LYS A 284 7.66 23.36 -0.52
CA LYS A 284 8.96 22.68 -0.68
C LYS A 284 8.92 21.20 -0.26
N ARG A 285 7.89 20.79 0.50
CA ARG A 285 7.62 19.38 0.88
C ARG A 285 7.16 18.57 -0.35
N LYS A 286 8.06 17.80 -0.95
CA LYS A 286 7.76 16.89 -2.07
C LYS A 286 7.33 15.51 -1.58
N GLY A 287 6.49 14.81 -2.35
CA GLY A 287 6.01 13.46 -2.03
C GLY A 287 4.79 13.43 -1.09
N THR A 288 4.06 12.30 -1.09
CA THR A 288 2.87 12.13 -0.24
C THR A 288 3.28 12.02 1.24
N ARG A 289 2.34 12.30 2.16
CA ARG A 289 2.58 12.22 3.62
C ARG A 289 3.12 10.85 4.02
N GLU A 290 2.45 9.79 3.57
CA GLU A 290 2.83 8.41 3.90
C GLU A 290 4.12 7.95 3.20
N ALA A 291 4.49 8.50 2.05
CA ALA A 291 5.76 8.15 1.39
C ALA A 291 6.97 8.79 2.07
N ARG A 292 6.83 10.01 2.60
CA ARG A 292 7.91 10.69 3.32
C ARG A 292 8.21 10.05 4.67
N MET A 293 7.15 9.87 5.47
CA MET A 293 7.22 9.25 6.80
C MET A 293 5.92 8.48 7.01
N PRO A 294 5.91 7.16 6.73
CA PRO A 294 4.71 6.36 6.90
C PRO A 294 4.20 6.41 8.35
N THR A 295 2.90 6.58 8.51
CA THR A 295 2.21 6.53 9.82
C THR A 295 2.50 5.23 10.57
N LYS A 296 2.64 4.11 9.85
CA LYS A 296 3.09 2.82 10.42
C LYS A 296 4.47 2.90 11.05
N VAL A 297 5.44 3.58 10.41
CA VAL A 297 6.79 3.79 10.96
C VAL A 297 6.73 4.68 12.20
N LEU A 298 5.94 5.75 12.17
CA LEU A 298 5.72 6.61 13.34
C LEU A 298 5.09 5.85 14.51
N TRP A 299 4.10 5.00 14.24
CA TRP A 299 3.47 4.14 15.25
C TRP A 299 4.46 3.12 15.83
N MET A 300 5.26 2.45 15.01
CA MET A 300 6.30 1.53 15.48
C MET A 300 7.35 2.24 16.34
N ARG A 301 7.81 3.43 15.91
CA ARG A 301 8.75 4.26 16.70
C ARG A 301 8.16 4.64 18.04
N ARG A 302 6.90 5.11 18.07
CA ARG A 302 6.16 5.42 19.30
C ARG A 302 6.08 4.20 20.22
N GLN A 303 5.63 3.06 19.73
CA GLN A 303 5.53 1.82 20.52
C GLN A 303 6.89 1.42 21.12
N ARG A 304 7.97 1.46 20.32
CA ARG A 304 9.32 1.14 20.80
C ARG A 304 9.78 2.10 21.89
N VAL A 305 9.55 3.41 21.73
CA VAL A 305 9.92 4.43 22.72
C VAL A 305 9.15 4.24 24.03
N LEU A 306 7.83 4.07 23.96
CA LEU A 306 7.00 3.88 25.15
C LEU A 306 7.36 2.59 25.90
N ARG A 307 7.56 1.47 25.19
CA ARG A 307 7.92 0.20 25.82
C ARG A 307 9.32 0.20 26.42
N ARG A 308 10.31 0.84 25.76
CA ARG A 308 11.65 1.02 26.34
C ARG A 308 11.61 1.84 27.63
N LEU A 309 10.78 2.89 27.68
CA LEU A 309 10.59 3.70 28.89
C LEU A 309 10.01 2.86 30.02
N LEU A 310 8.92 2.12 29.77
CA LEU A 310 8.29 1.26 30.76
C LEU A 310 9.26 0.19 31.28
N ARG A 311 10.04 -0.44 30.38
CA ARG A 311 11.07 -1.42 30.76
C ARG A 311 12.14 -0.78 31.65
N LYS A 312 12.65 0.40 31.27
CA LYS A 312 13.64 1.14 32.07
C LYS A 312 13.09 1.49 33.46
N TYR A 313 11.84 1.97 33.55
CA TYR A 313 11.24 2.35 34.83
C TYR A 313 10.99 1.14 35.74
N ARG A 314 10.64 -0.02 35.17
CA ARG A 314 10.52 -1.27 35.94
C ARG A 314 11.88 -1.75 36.46
N GLN A 315 12.92 -1.71 35.63
CA GLN A 315 14.29 -2.07 36.03
C GLN A 315 14.82 -1.16 37.14
N GLN A 316 14.52 0.15 37.06
CA GLN A 316 14.83 1.12 38.10
C GLN A 316 13.90 1.05 39.33
N LYS A 317 13.01 0.06 39.40
CA LYS A 317 12.00 -0.10 40.47
C LYS A 317 11.10 1.14 40.70
N LYS A 318 11.01 2.03 39.72
CA LYS A 318 10.13 3.23 39.79
C LYS A 318 8.65 2.89 39.66
N ILE A 319 8.34 1.74 39.04
CA ILE A 319 6.99 1.19 38.90
C ILE A 319 7.04 -0.30 39.26
N ASP A 320 5.95 -0.81 39.83
CA ASP A 320 5.80 -2.22 40.14
C ASP A 320 5.39 -3.03 38.88
N LYS A 321 5.36 -4.37 39.03
CA LYS A 321 4.98 -5.28 37.95
C LYS A 321 3.53 -5.04 37.48
N ARG A 322 2.60 -4.73 38.40
CA ARG A 322 1.18 -4.54 38.07
C ARG A 322 0.97 -3.25 37.27
N ILE A 323 1.56 -2.13 37.70
CA ILE A 323 1.55 -0.86 36.96
C ILE A 323 2.22 -1.02 35.59
N TYR A 324 3.35 -1.74 35.50
CA TYR A 324 3.99 -2.03 34.22
C TYR A 324 3.06 -2.75 33.23
N HIS A 325 2.39 -3.83 33.66
CA HIS A 325 1.49 -4.58 32.77
C HIS A 325 0.29 -3.76 32.33
N TYR A 326 -0.28 -2.95 33.24
CA TYR A 326 -1.36 -2.02 32.91
C TYR A 326 -0.94 -1.05 31.80
N PHE A 327 0.15 -0.30 31.99
CA PHE A 327 0.60 0.69 31.00
C PHE A 327 1.12 0.04 29.71
N TYR A 328 1.66 -1.17 29.76
CA TYR A 328 2.09 -1.90 28.56
C TYR A 328 0.90 -2.24 27.66
N ARG A 329 -0.22 -2.71 28.23
CA ARG A 329 -1.47 -2.97 27.49
C ARG A 329 -2.06 -1.70 26.91
N HIS A 330 -2.13 -0.61 27.68
CA HIS A 330 -2.66 0.68 27.22
C HIS A 330 -1.76 1.35 26.17
N ALA A 331 -0.44 1.17 26.26
CA ALA A 331 0.47 1.57 25.20
C ALA A 331 0.20 0.79 23.91
N LYS A 332 -0.04 -0.54 23.96
CA LYS A 332 -0.43 -1.35 22.80
C LYS A 332 -1.76 -0.88 22.20
N GLY A 333 -2.70 -0.45 23.03
CA GLY A 333 -3.96 0.21 22.65
C GLY A 333 -3.82 1.62 22.07
N ASN A 334 -2.58 2.16 21.97
CA ASN A 334 -2.29 3.49 21.43
C ASN A 334 -2.99 4.64 22.20
N CYS A 335 -3.25 4.46 23.50
CA CYS A 335 -3.82 5.49 24.38
C CYS A 335 -2.85 6.68 24.54
N TYR A 336 -1.55 6.41 24.56
CA TYR A 336 -0.50 7.44 24.70
C TYR A 336 0.16 7.74 23.36
N LYS A 337 0.12 9.01 22.93
CA LYS A 337 0.73 9.43 21.66
C LYS A 337 2.21 9.80 21.81
N ASN A 338 2.60 10.35 22.95
CA ASN A 338 3.94 10.87 23.20
C ASN A 338 4.48 10.33 24.54
N LYS A 339 5.82 10.31 24.69
CA LYS A 339 6.50 9.87 25.92
C LYS A 339 6.05 10.66 27.15
N ARG A 340 5.88 11.98 27.00
CA ARG A 340 5.43 12.90 28.07
C ARG A 340 4.09 12.48 28.67
N VAL A 341 3.08 12.30 27.82
CA VAL A 341 1.73 11.90 28.25
C VAL A 341 1.74 10.55 28.99
N LEU A 342 2.58 9.60 28.57
CA LEU A 342 2.74 8.35 29.30
C LEU A 342 3.36 8.57 30.70
N MET A 343 4.36 9.45 30.82
CA MET A 343 4.99 9.75 32.11
C MET A 343 4.01 10.40 33.07
N GLU A 344 3.23 11.38 32.61
CA GLU A 344 2.17 12.04 33.40
C GLU A 344 1.14 11.01 33.90
N ALA A 345 0.68 10.11 33.03
CA ALA A 345 -0.26 9.05 33.42
C ALA A 345 0.34 8.06 34.43
N ILE A 346 1.63 7.70 34.29
CA ILE A 346 2.33 6.85 35.27
C ILE A 346 2.38 7.54 36.63
N HIS A 347 2.71 8.83 36.68
CA HIS A 347 2.77 9.57 37.93
C HIS A 347 1.39 9.65 38.60
N ALA A 348 0.34 9.97 37.84
CA ALA A 348 -1.03 9.97 38.35
C ALA A 348 -1.44 8.60 38.92
N LYS A 349 -1.18 7.51 38.19
CA LYS A 349 -1.51 6.15 38.67
C LYS A 349 -0.70 5.74 39.90
N LYS A 350 0.57 6.17 39.97
CA LYS A 350 1.38 5.97 41.18
C LYS A 350 0.78 6.71 42.37
N THR A 351 0.36 7.96 42.20
CA THR A 351 -0.27 8.73 43.29
C THR A 351 -1.56 8.08 43.76
N GLU A 352 -2.39 7.56 42.84
CA GLU A 352 -3.59 6.79 43.20
C GLU A 352 -3.24 5.53 44.00
N LYS A 353 -2.25 4.76 43.56
CA LYS A 353 -1.83 3.53 44.25
C LYS A 353 -1.22 3.80 45.62
N MET A 354 -0.51 4.91 45.79
CA MET A 354 0.00 5.35 47.09
C MET A 354 -1.15 5.69 48.04
N LYS A 355 -2.18 6.40 47.56
CA LYS A 355 -3.39 6.71 48.36
C LYS A 355 -4.15 5.44 48.76
N GLU A 356 -4.32 4.50 47.83
CA GLU A 356 -4.96 3.20 48.08
C GLU A 356 -4.21 2.38 49.14
N LYS A 357 -2.88 2.35 49.05
CA LYS A 357 -2.01 1.67 50.03
C LYS A 357 -2.14 2.30 51.42
N ALA A 358 -2.10 3.63 51.52
CA ALA A 358 -2.26 4.33 52.79
C ALA A 358 -3.64 4.07 53.43
N LEU A 359 -4.71 4.03 52.63
CA LEU A 359 -6.05 3.69 53.12
C LEU A 359 -6.14 2.24 53.61
N GLN A 360 -5.50 1.32 52.89
CA GLN A 360 -5.45 -0.09 53.28
C GLN A 360 -4.68 -0.28 54.59
N GLU A 361 -3.50 0.33 54.72
CA GLU A 361 -2.71 0.33 55.96
C GLU A 361 -3.49 0.92 57.14
N GLN A 362 -4.23 2.02 56.92
CA GLN A 362 -5.11 2.59 57.93
C GLN A 362 -6.22 1.62 58.35
N SER A 363 -6.80 0.89 57.39
CA SER A 363 -7.86 -0.10 57.66
C SER A 363 -7.33 -1.34 58.41
N GLU A 364 -6.13 -1.80 58.06
CA GLU A 364 -5.45 -2.93 58.70
C GLU A 364 -5.06 -2.57 60.14
N ALA A 365 -4.51 -1.37 60.36
CA ALA A 365 -4.23 -0.86 61.70
C ALA A 365 -5.50 -0.77 62.57
N ARG A 366 -6.65 -0.38 61.99
CA ARG A 366 -7.95 -0.40 62.71
C ARG A 366 -8.38 -1.83 63.06
N LYS A 367 -8.23 -2.78 62.14
CA LYS A 367 -8.56 -4.20 62.38
C LYS A 367 -7.66 -4.82 63.44
N GLU A 368 -6.37 -4.53 63.41
CA GLU A 368 -5.41 -5.00 64.39
C GLU A 368 -5.70 -4.42 65.78
N LYS A 369 -5.97 -3.11 65.87
CA LYS A 369 -6.42 -2.48 67.13
C LYS A 369 -7.70 -3.14 67.67
N ALA A 370 -8.65 -3.46 66.80
CA ALA A 370 -9.87 -4.17 67.18
C ALA A 370 -9.59 -5.63 67.63
N ARG A 371 -8.68 -6.35 66.96
CA ARG A 371 -8.24 -7.70 67.36
C ARG A 371 -7.58 -7.70 68.73
N LEU A 372 -6.62 -6.80 68.95
CA LEU A 372 -5.94 -6.63 70.24
C LEU A 372 -6.92 -6.24 71.35
N ALA A 373 -7.91 -5.39 71.06
CA ALA A 373 -8.96 -5.05 72.01
C ALA A 373 -9.85 -6.26 72.35
N LYS A 374 -10.17 -7.11 71.36
CA LYS A 374 -10.95 -8.34 71.56
C LYS A 374 -10.16 -9.38 72.38
N GLU A 375 -8.88 -9.57 72.09
CA GLU A 375 -7.97 -10.44 72.86
C GLU A 375 -7.84 -9.95 74.31
N LYS A 376 -7.64 -8.65 74.53
CA LYS A 376 -7.63 -8.07 75.89
C LYS A 376 -8.96 -8.29 76.64
N LYS A 377 -10.10 -8.18 75.96
CA LYS A 377 -11.42 -8.47 76.57
C LYS A 377 -11.57 -9.96 76.92
N LEU A 378 -11.11 -10.85 76.05
CA LEU A 378 -11.14 -12.29 76.30
C LEU A 378 -10.26 -12.66 77.49
N LEU A 379 -9.03 -12.12 77.55
CA LEU A 379 -8.10 -12.33 78.65
C LEU A 379 -8.68 -11.85 79.98
N LYS A 380 -9.27 -10.65 80.00
CA LYS A 380 -9.99 -10.16 81.19
C LYS A 380 -11.14 -11.07 81.63
N LYS A 381 -11.87 -11.66 80.68
CA LYS A 381 -12.96 -12.60 80.99
C LYS A 381 -12.44 -13.93 81.54
N THR A 382 -11.32 -14.45 81.00
CA THR A 382 -10.70 -15.68 81.52
C THR A 382 -10.06 -15.46 82.88
N ASP A 383 -9.45 -14.30 83.12
CA ASP A 383 -8.89 -13.94 84.42
C ASP A 383 -10.02 -13.79 85.46
N ALA A 384 -11.14 -13.16 85.09
CA ALA A 384 -12.32 -13.07 85.95
C ALA A 384 -12.90 -14.46 86.29
N ALA A 385 -13.02 -15.36 85.31
CA ALA A 385 -13.48 -16.73 85.55
C ALA A 385 -12.54 -17.52 86.47
N ARG A 386 -11.21 -17.36 86.33
CA ARG A 386 -10.22 -17.93 87.26
C ARG A 386 -10.38 -17.39 88.67
N THR A 387 -10.58 -16.09 88.83
CA THR A 387 -10.80 -15.51 90.16
C THR A 387 -12.12 -15.98 90.80
N GLU A 388 -13.16 -16.25 90.01
CA GLU A 388 -14.42 -16.84 90.48
C GLU A 388 -14.22 -18.31 90.91
N GLU A 389 -13.47 -19.10 90.13
CA GLU A 389 -13.10 -20.49 90.49
C GLU A 389 -12.25 -20.54 91.77
N ASP A 390 -11.25 -19.66 91.90
CA ASP A 390 -10.39 -19.56 93.09
C ASP A 390 -11.19 -19.11 94.33
N ALA A 391 -12.13 -18.18 94.17
CA ALA A 391 -13.04 -17.76 95.24
C ALA A 391 -13.98 -18.89 95.67
N GLY A 392 -14.51 -19.67 94.71
CA GLY A 392 -15.30 -20.87 94.97
C GLY A 392 -14.50 -21.95 95.70
N TRP A 393 -13.23 -22.16 95.32
CA TRP A 393 -12.33 -23.09 95.99
C TRP A 393 -11.98 -22.65 97.42
N GLN A 394 -11.74 -21.35 97.64
CA GLN A 394 -11.51 -20.76 98.97
C GLN A 394 -12.74 -20.91 99.88
N GLN A 395 -13.96 -20.67 99.37
CA GLN A 395 -15.21 -20.90 100.11
C GLN A 395 -15.41 -22.38 100.43
N ALA A 396 -15.16 -23.30 99.48
CA ALA A 396 -15.24 -24.74 99.74
C ALA A 396 -14.22 -25.22 100.79
N LYS A 397 -13.02 -24.62 100.80
CA LYS A 397 -11.99 -24.88 101.81
C LYS A 397 -12.38 -24.35 103.19
N GLN A 398 -13.03 -23.19 103.28
CA GLN A 398 -13.59 -22.67 104.54
C GLN A 398 -14.76 -23.52 105.03
N ALA A 399 -15.62 -24.01 104.15
CA ALA A 399 -16.76 -24.88 104.49
C ALA A 399 -16.32 -26.26 105.03
N LYS A 400 -15.17 -26.79 104.58
CA LYS A 400 -14.57 -28.02 105.14
C LYS A 400 -13.83 -27.84 106.47
N LYS A 401 -13.64 -26.58 106.91
CA LYS A 401 -12.91 -26.24 108.14
C LYS A 401 -13.84 -25.91 109.32
N ARG A 402 -15.15 -25.91 109.07
CA ARG A 402 -16.24 -25.97 110.06
C ARG A 402 -16.75 -27.39 110.10
#